data_AF-A0A2N3EV00-F1
#
_entry.id   AF-A0A2N3EV00-F1
#
_cell.length_a   1.000
_cell.length_b   1.000
_cell.length_c   1.000
_cell.angle_alpha   90.00
_cell.angle_beta   90.00
_cell.angle_gamma   90.00
#
_symmetry.space_group_name_H-M   'P 1'
#
loop_
_entity.id
_entity.type
_entity.pdbx_description
1 polymer ?
#
loop_
_entity_poly.entity_id
_entity_poly.type
_entity_poly.pdbx_seq_one_letter_code
_entity_poly.pdbx_strand_id
1 'polypeptide(L)'
;MQQQLTTEPTQPKVPAWVPEAARHYLAHTESGASIRDLARRSGKHASTVLRQIRTFETRRDDLLVDEALRRLGREGGAARQAGSSAKERCMTRQPDTQSETPLSVARLRQEARRVLRRLCERGALLAVASDMDKAVVVRETEAGTTRTAVVDRDVAEALALKAWIACDAPGRISRYHITAKGRAALGELLAEEENAATGLREPAVMLTEGGDAARPQRLAPSDTPLAALARRRDKDGTPFLGGDLVRAGERLREDFELAQMAPRMAQNWDHFLTHVDEGGAMPDAPGYGAEAARARFIGALRELGPGLGDVVLRCCCYLQGLETAERKMGWSARSGKIVLRIALHRLKRHYEKLGARADMIG
;
A
#
# COMPACT_ATOMS: atom_id res chain seq x y z
N MET A 1 -33.47 -17.97 -42.13
CA MET A 1 -32.52 -18.02 -40.99
C MET A 1 -32.12 -16.61 -40.63
N GLN A 2 -32.80 -16.00 -39.64
CA GLN A 2 -32.43 -14.68 -39.13
C GLN A 2 -31.32 -14.82 -38.08
N GLN A 3 -30.19 -14.20 -38.41
CA GLN A 3 -29.29 -13.40 -37.56
C GLN A 3 -29.34 -13.60 -36.04
N GLN A 4 -28.19 -13.93 -35.45
CA GLN A 4 -27.76 -13.36 -34.17
C GLN A 4 -26.30 -12.95 -34.29
N LEU A 5 -26.08 -11.71 -34.72
CA LEU A 5 -24.83 -10.99 -34.47
C LEU A 5 -24.82 -10.65 -32.97
N THR A 6 -24.05 -11.41 -32.19
CA THR A 6 -23.70 -11.07 -30.81
C THR A 6 -22.80 -9.84 -30.85
N THR A 7 -23.43 -8.66 -30.83
CA THR A 7 -22.74 -7.38 -30.68
C THR A 7 -22.13 -7.36 -29.28
N GLU A 8 -20.84 -7.68 -29.15
CA GLU A 8 -20.14 -7.53 -27.88
C GLU A 8 -20.19 -6.05 -27.47
N PRO A 9 -20.77 -5.69 -26.30
CA PRO A 9 -20.76 -4.30 -25.87
C PRO A 9 -19.32 -3.86 -25.62
N THR A 10 -18.84 -3.04 -26.55
CA THR A 10 -17.54 -2.38 -26.55
C THR A 10 -17.44 -1.55 -25.29
N GLN A 11 -16.40 -1.76 -24.48
CA GLN A 11 -16.23 -1.01 -23.24
C GLN A 11 -16.11 0.49 -23.56
N PRO A 12 -16.67 1.37 -22.72
CA PRO A 12 -16.28 2.77 -22.77
C PRO A 12 -14.76 2.84 -22.60
N LYS A 13 -14.07 3.56 -23.48
CA LYS A 13 -12.62 3.83 -23.37
C LYS A 13 -12.38 4.76 -22.18
N VAL A 14 -12.47 4.23 -20.97
CA VAL A 14 -12.29 4.99 -19.73
C VAL A 14 -10.79 5.09 -19.41
N PRO A 15 -10.28 6.25 -18.98
CA PRO A 15 -8.88 6.41 -18.61
C PRO A 15 -8.40 5.41 -17.56
N ALA A 16 -7.13 4.98 -17.68
CA ALA A 16 -6.53 3.96 -16.83
C ALA A 16 -6.52 4.31 -15.32
N TRP A 17 -6.57 5.60 -14.97
CA TRP A 17 -6.60 6.05 -13.58
C TRP A 17 -7.95 5.80 -12.89
N VAL A 18 -9.04 5.60 -13.64
CA VAL A 18 -10.39 5.45 -13.09
C VAL A 18 -10.53 4.12 -12.34
N PRO A 19 -11.03 4.13 -11.08
CA PRO A 19 -11.25 2.90 -10.31
C PRO A 19 -12.18 1.91 -11.01
N GLU A 20 -11.89 0.61 -10.88
CA GLU A 20 -12.67 -0.46 -11.51
C GLU A 20 -14.16 -0.41 -11.13
N ALA A 21 -14.46 -0.10 -9.87
CA ALA A 21 -15.84 0.06 -9.39
C ALA A 21 -16.60 1.19 -10.12
N ALA A 22 -15.92 2.30 -10.45
CA ALA A 22 -16.50 3.38 -11.24
C ALA A 22 -16.69 2.96 -12.71
N ARG A 23 -15.80 2.12 -13.26
CA ARG A 23 -15.96 1.56 -14.61
C ARG A 23 -17.14 0.61 -14.69
N HIS A 24 -17.35 -0.24 -13.68
CA HIS A 24 -18.52 -1.11 -13.59
C HIS A 24 -19.81 -0.30 -13.52
N TYR A 25 -19.80 0.78 -12.73
CA TYR A 25 -20.92 1.71 -12.66
C TYR A 25 -21.23 2.33 -14.03
N LEU A 26 -20.24 2.95 -14.70
CA LEU A 26 -20.42 3.55 -16.02
C LEU A 26 -20.84 2.52 -17.08
N ALA A 27 -20.27 1.31 -17.06
CA ALA A 27 -20.66 0.26 -17.99
C ALA A 27 -22.10 -0.22 -17.74
N HIS A 28 -22.55 -0.25 -16.49
CA HIS A 28 -23.93 -0.60 -16.17
C HIS A 28 -24.91 0.50 -16.61
N THR A 29 -24.64 1.76 -16.23
CA THR A 29 -25.56 2.89 -16.44
C THR A 29 -25.54 3.43 -17.88
N GLU A 30 -24.36 3.61 -18.48
CA GLU A 30 -24.23 4.22 -19.82
C GLU A 30 -24.22 3.18 -20.95
N SER A 31 -23.83 1.92 -20.66
CA SER A 31 -23.75 0.86 -21.67
C SER A 31 -24.85 -0.20 -21.57
N GLY A 32 -25.71 -0.13 -20.54
CA GLY A 32 -26.76 -1.12 -20.31
C GLY A 32 -26.23 -2.54 -20.01
N ALA A 33 -24.96 -2.69 -19.62
CA ALA A 33 -24.38 -4.00 -19.37
C ALA A 33 -25.02 -4.65 -18.13
N SER A 34 -25.37 -5.94 -18.22
CA SER A 34 -25.93 -6.66 -17.08
C SER A 34 -24.87 -6.87 -15.99
N ILE A 35 -25.30 -6.89 -14.72
CA ILE A 35 -24.41 -7.13 -13.57
C ILE A 35 -23.68 -8.47 -13.70
N ARG A 36 -24.38 -9.50 -14.22
CA ARG A 36 -23.81 -10.83 -14.44
C ARG A 36 -22.74 -10.83 -15.53
N ASP A 37 -22.92 -10.05 -16.59
CA ASP A 37 -21.92 -9.94 -17.66
C ASP A 37 -20.69 -9.16 -17.19
N LEU A 38 -20.88 -8.09 -16.41
CA LEU A 38 -19.77 -7.36 -15.79
C LEU A 38 -18.97 -8.26 -14.84
N ALA A 39 -19.66 -9.04 -14.00
CA ALA A 39 -19.05 -9.99 -13.09
C ALA A 39 -18.22 -11.06 -13.82
N ARG A 40 -18.76 -11.64 -14.89
CA ARG A 40 -18.05 -12.62 -15.73
C ARG A 40 -16.80 -12.01 -16.36
N ARG A 41 -16.90 -10.79 -16.89
CA ARG A 41 -15.79 -10.07 -17.54
C ARG A 41 -14.69 -9.65 -16.57
N SER A 42 -15.04 -9.28 -15.34
CA SER A 42 -14.09 -8.85 -14.32
C SER A 42 -13.54 -10.02 -13.48
N GLY A 43 -14.01 -11.25 -13.70
CA GLY A 43 -13.68 -12.41 -12.86
C GLY A 43 -14.14 -12.29 -11.41
N LYS A 44 -15.18 -11.50 -11.14
CA LYS A 44 -15.70 -11.24 -9.78
C LYS A 44 -17.08 -11.83 -9.60
N HIS A 45 -17.49 -12.03 -8.35
CA HIS A 45 -18.85 -12.45 -8.05
C HIS A 45 -19.87 -11.31 -8.31
N ALA A 46 -21.06 -11.65 -8.79
CA ALA A 46 -22.10 -10.67 -9.13
C ALA A 46 -22.51 -9.78 -7.94
N SER A 47 -22.51 -10.33 -6.73
CA SER A 47 -22.78 -9.56 -5.50
C SER A 47 -21.74 -8.46 -5.25
N THR A 48 -20.47 -8.70 -5.58
CA THR A 48 -19.39 -7.69 -5.46
C THR A 48 -19.62 -6.55 -6.45
N VAL A 49 -19.98 -6.87 -7.69
CA VAL A 49 -20.28 -5.86 -8.72
C VAL A 49 -21.52 -5.05 -8.34
N LEU A 50 -22.59 -5.69 -7.87
CA LEU A 50 -23.78 -5.01 -7.37
C LEU A 50 -23.45 -4.05 -6.22
N ARG A 51 -22.62 -4.49 -5.26
CA ARG A 51 -22.17 -3.64 -4.14
C ARG A 51 -21.37 -2.44 -4.64
N GLN A 52 -20.49 -2.64 -5.62
CA GLN A 52 -19.72 -1.55 -6.23
C GLN A 52 -20.63 -0.52 -6.91
N ILE A 53 -21.60 -0.97 -7.71
CA ILE A 53 -22.57 -0.11 -8.39
C ILE A 53 -23.35 0.72 -7.36
N ARG A 54 -23.97 0.07 -6.35
CA ARG A 54 -24.71 0.76 -5.28
C ARG A 54 -23.85 1.76 -4.51
N THR A 55 -22.58 1.44 -4.27
CA THR A 55 -21.65 2.37 -3.61
C THR A 55 -21.46 3.65 -4.43
N PHE A 56 -21.41 3.55 -5.76
CA PHE A 56 -21.28 4.72 -6.63
C PHE A 56 -22.60 5.46 -6.84
N GLU A 57 -23.75 4.76 -6.76
CA GLU A 57 -25.07 5.39 -6.73
C GLU A 57 -25.21 6.34 -5.54
N THR A 58 -24.91 5.87 -4.31
CA THR A 58 -24.96 6.71 -3.11
C THR A 58 -23.97 7.88 -3.14
N ARG A 59 -22.86 7.73 -3.87
CA ARG A 59 -21.83 8.77 -3.97
C ARG A 59 -22.11 9.83 -5.03
N ARG A 60 -23.17 9.69 -5.84
CA ARG A 60 -23.56 10.75 -6.78
C ARG A 60 -24.06 12.02 -6.11
N ASP A 61 -24.42 11.96 -4.83
CA ASP A 61 -24.78 13.16 -4.07
C ASP A 61 -23.57 14.10 -3.84
N ASP A 62 -22.35 13.60 -4.09
CA ASP A 62 -21.12 14.40 -4.08
C ASP A 62 -20.90 15.08 -5.45
N LEU A 63 -20.82 16.41 -5.43
CA LEU A 63 -20.67 17.27 -6.61
C LEU A 63 -19.46 16.89 -7.49
N LEU A 64 -18.31 16.58 -6.88
CA LEU A 64 -17.12 16.20 -7.64
C LEU A 64 -17.24 14.80 -8.25
N VAL A 65 -17.93 13.89 -7.56
CA VAL A 65 -18.12 12.52 -8.06
C VAL A 65 -19.11 12.51 -9.22
N ASP A 66 -20.23 13.24 -9.12
CA ASP A 66 -21.22 13.29 -10.19
C ASP A 66 -20.68 13.99 -11.44
N GLU A 67 -19.93 15.08 -11.29
CA GLU A 67 -19.27 15.74 -12.44
C GLU A 67 -18.24 14.82 -13.10
N ALA A 68 -17.40 14.14 -12.31
CA ALA A 68 -16.43 13.17 -12.82
C ALA A 68 -17.11 12.05 -13.62
N LEU A 69 -18.21 11.48 -13.09
CA LEU A 69 -18.97 10.43 -13.77
C LEU A 69 -19.63 10.94 -15.05
N ARG A 70 -20.23 12.15 -15.03
CA ARG A 70 -20.81 12.77 -16.23
C ARG A 70 -19.78 13.03 -17.31
N ARG A 71 -18.60 13.54 -16.94
CA ARG A 71 -17.49 13.76 -17.87
C ARG A 71 -17.00 12.46 -18.51
N LEU A 72 -16.76 11.43 -17.70
CA LEU A 72 -16.34 10.11 -18.18
C LEU A 72 -17.42 9.42 -19.03
N GLY A 73 -18.70 9.65 -18.72
CA GLY A 73 -19.83 9.18 -19.53
C GLY A 73 -19.86 9.83 -20.93
N ARG A 74 -19.61 11.14 -21.01
CA ARG A 74 -19.52 11.86 -22.30
C ARG A 74 -18.35 11.38 -23.16
N GLU A 75 -17.16 11.21 -22.56
CA GLU A 75 -15.97 10.71 -23.24
C GLU A 75 -16.15 9.25 -23.73
N GLY A 76 -16.84 8.41 -22.94
CA GLY A 76 -17.17 7.03 -23.32
C GLY A 76 -18.31 6.90 -24.33
N GLY A 77 -19.28 7.82 -24.31
CA GLY A 77 -20.46 7.86 -25.18
C GLY A 77 -20.17 8.48 -26.56
N ALA A 78 -19.29 9.48 -26.64
CA ALA A 78 -18.86 10.09 -27.90
C ALA A 78 -18.22 9.05 -28.84
N ALA A 79 -17.52 8.05 -28.29
CA ALA A 79 -16.98 6.93 -29.06
C ALA A 79 -18.06 6.01 -29.68
N ARG A 80 -19.30 6.02 -29.16
CA ARG A 80 -20.43 5.26 -29.72
C ARG A 80 -21.27 6.04 -30.71
N GLN A 81 -21.27 7.37 -30.67
CA GLN A 81 -22.07 8.22 -31.58
C GLN A 81 -21.45 8.44 -32.96
N ALA A 82 -20.24 7.95 -33.23
CA ALA A 82 -19.62 8.02 -34.55
C ALA A 82 -20.27 7.10 -35.63
N GLY A 83 -21.41 6.48 -35.33
CA GLY A 83 -22.08 5.50 -36.19
C GLY A 83 -23.57 5.75 -36.48
N SER A 84 -24.12 6.95 -36.29
CA SER A 84 -25.49 7.24 -36.74
C SER A 84 -25.63 8.66 -37.30
N SER A 85 -26.24 8.74 -38.48
CA SER A 85 -26.34 9.91 -39.33
C SER A 85 -27.40 10.92 -38.87
N ALA A 86 -26.98 12.18 -38.85
CA ALA A 86 -27.66 13.37 -39.39
C ALA A 86 -28.86 14.02 -38.64
N LYS A 87 -28.72 15.37 -38.52
CA LYS A 87 -29.71 16.45 -38.33
C LYS A 87 -30.30 16.61 -36.92
N GLU A 88 -30.40 17.78 -36.29
CA GLU A 88 -30.31 19.19 -36.70
C GLU A 88 -30.06 20.07 -35.43
N ARG A 89 -29.02 20.92 -35.50
CA ARG A 89 -28.76 22.23 -34.86
C ARG A 89 -29.40 22.61 -33.50
N CYS A 90 -28.55 23.04 -32.55
CA CYS A 90 -28.74 24.31 -31.84
C CYS A 90 -27.38 25.01 -31.63
N MET A 91 -27.26 26.21 -32.21
CA MET A 91 -26.12 27.12 -32.07
C MET A 91 -26.26 27.85 -30.75
N THR A 92 -25.43 27.56 -29.74
CA THR A 92 -25.25 28.49 -28.61
C THR A 92 -23.86 28.29 -27.98
N ARG A 93 -23.02 29.32 -28.15
CA ARG A 93 -21.91 29.73 -27.29
C ARG A 93 -20.92 28.62 -26.88
N GLN A 94 -19.87 28.44 -27.67
CA GLN A 94 -18.66 27.75 -27.23
C GLN A 94 -18.11 28.47 -25.99
N PRO A 95 -18.03 27.85 -24.81
CA PRO A 95 -17.08 28.32 -23.82
C PRO A 95 -15.69 27.96 -24.35
N ASP A 96 -14.75 28.90 -24.22
CA ASP A 96 -13.32 28.69 -24.42
C ASP A 96 -12.84 27.52 -23.54
N THR A 97 -12.94 26.28 -24.02
CA THR A 97 -12.37 25.10 -23.35
C THR A 97 -10.89 24.99 -23.68
N GLN A 98 -10.10 25.94 -23.18
CA GLN A 98 -8.65 25.81 -23.11
C GLN A 98 -8.27 24.80 -22.03
N SER A 99 -8.51 23.49 -22.26
CA SER A 99 -7.88 22.36 -21.56
C SER A 99 -8.28 21.00 -22.19
N GLU A 100 -8.14 20.84 -23.50
CA GLU A 100 -8.35 19.54 -24.16
C GLU A 100 -7.08 18.68 -24.13
N THR A 101 -6.57 18.39 -22.93
CA THR A 101 -5.66 17.25 -22.75
C THR A 101 -6.27 16.33 -21.69
N PRO A 102 -6.59 15.07 -22.03
CA PRO A 102 -7.15 14.14 -21.06
C PRO A 102 -6.19 13.98 -19.88
N LEU A 103 -6.73 13.95 -18.66
CA LEU A 103 -5.93 13.83 -17.45
C LEU A 103 -5.08 12.56 -17.50
N SER A 104 -3.76 12.74 -17.63
CA SER A 104 -2.81 11.63 -17.68
C SER A 104 -2.56 11.06 -16.28
N VAL A 105 -2.20 9.77 -16.22
CA VAL A 105 -1.85 9.11 -14.95
C VAL A 105 -0.66 9.81 -14.26
N ALA A 106 0.32 10.28 -15.04
CA ALA A 106 1.48 11.00 -14.53
C ALA A 106 1.12 12.35 -13.93
N ARG A 107 0.28 13.16 -14.62
CA ARG A 107 -0.21 14.45 -14.11
C ARG A 107 -1.03 14.26 -12.84
N LEU A 108 -1.93 13.28 -12.83
CA LEU A 108 -2.72 12.95 -11.64
C LEU A 108 -1.80 12.56 -10.46
N ARG A 109 -0.79 11.72 -10.67
CA ARG A 109 0.17 11.34 -9.61
C ARG A 109 0.94 12.54 -9.06
N GLN A 110 1.38 13.45 -9.92
CA GLN A 110 2.13 14.65 -9.51
C GLN A 110 1.25 15.60 -8.69
N GLU A 111 0.06 15.95 -9.21
CA GLU A 111 -0.84 16.85 -8.51
C GLU A 111 -1.42 16.21 -7.24
N ALA A 112 -1.74 14.91 -7.25
CA ALA A 112 -2.18 14.19 -6.06
C ALA A 112 -1.15 14.27 -4.93
N ARG A 113 0.14 14.09 -5.22
CA ARG A 113 1.20 14.23 -4.20
C ARG A 113 1.20 15.65 -3.61
N ARG A 114 1.20 16.67 -4.47
CA ARG A 114 1.20 18.07 -4.03
C ARG A 114 -0.01 18.40 -3.15
N VAL A 115 -1.20 17.99 -3.58
CA VAL A 115 -2.47 18.31 -2.91
C VAL A 115 -2.65 17.50 -1.63
N LEU A 116 -2.42 16.19 -1.66
CA LEU A 116 -2.58 15.34 -0.49
C LEU A 116 -1.58 15.67 0.61
N ARG A 117 -0.33 16.04 0.29
CA ARG A 117 0.64 16.55 1.29
C ARG A 117 0.08 17.77 2.02
N ARG A 118 -0.54 18.71 1.28
CA ARG A 118 -1.16 19.91 1.85
C ARG A 118 -2.47 19.64 2.59
N LEU A 119 -3.20 18.57 2.27
CA LEU A 119 -4.42 18.19 2.99
C LEU A 119 -4.15 17.37 4.25
N CYS A 120 -2.97 16.74 4.38
CA CYS A 120 -2.53 16.10 5.63
C CYS A 120 -2.20 17.11 6.74
N GLU A 121 -2.03 18.38 6.39
CA GLU A 121 -1.78 19.46 7.31
C GLU A 121 -3.02 19.74 8.19
N ARG A 122 -2.82 20.03 9.49
CA ARG A 122 -3.94 20.29 10.42
C ARG A 122 -4.78 21.48 9.97
N GLY A 123 -6.10 21.31 9.92
CA GLY A 123 -7.04 22.36 9.49
C GLY A 123 -7.01 22.65 7.98
N ALA A 124 -6.42 21.78 7.16
CA ALA A 124 -6.45 21.92 5.71
C ALA A 124 -7.70 21.28 5.09
N LEU A 125 -8.36 22.01 4.20
CA LEU A 125 -9.58 21.62 3.49
C LEU A 125 -9.46 22.02 2.03
N LEU A 126 -9.98 21.19 1.13
CA LEU A 126 -10.14 21.55 -0.28
C LEU A 126 -11.55 22.13 -0.47
N ALA A 127 -11.65 23.40 -0.84
CA ALA A 127 -12.90 24.06 -1.15
C ALA A 127 -13.15 24.04 -2.67
N VAL A 128 -14.36 23.61 -3.05
CA VAL A 128 -14.82 23.60 -4.44
C VAL A 128 -16.20 24.27 -4.50
N ALA A 129 -16.35 25.25 -5.39
CA ALA A 129 -17.66 25.80 -5.73
C ALA A 129 -18.12 25.23 -7.07
N SER A 130 -19.44 25.07 -7.24
CA SER A 130 -20.04 24.56 -8.48
C SER A 130 -19.60 25.36 -9.71
N ASP A 131 -19.45 26.67 -9.54
CA ASP A 131 -19.24 27.65 -10.62
C ASP A 131 -17.74 27.96 -10.86
N MET A 132 -16.83 27.28 -10.15
CA MET A 132 -15.39 27.51 -10.27
C MET A 132 -14.69 26.37 -11.02
N ASP A 133 -13.83 26.73 -11.99
CA ASP A 133 -13.01 25.77 -12.75
C ASP A 133 -11.80 25.25 -11.98
N LYS A 134 -11.55 25.78 -10.78
CA LYS A 134 -10.44 25.40 -9.91
C LYS A 134 -10.88 25.19 -8.48
N ALA A 135 -10.33 24.15 -7.87
CA ALA A 135 -10.43 23.86 -6.46
C ALA A 135 -9.29 24.54 -5.69
N VAL A 136 -9.54 24.96 -4.46
CA VAL A 136 -8.56 25.69 -3.65
C VAL A 136 -8.33 24.96 -2.34
N VAL A 137 -7.07 24.65 -2.01
CA VAL A 137 -6.71 24.16 -0.68
C VAL A 137 -6.54 25.36 0.24
N VAL A 138 -7.37 25.40 1.28
CA VAL A 138 -7.37 26.41 2.32
C VAL A 138 -6.93 25.75 3.62
N ARG A 139 -6.08 26.43 4.37
CA ARG A 139 -5.71 26.05 5.72
C ARG A 139 -6.25 27.08 6.69
N GLU A 140 -6.99 26.61 7.69
CA GLU A 140 -7.39 27.42 8.82
C GLU A 140 -6.24 27.47 9.84
N THR A 141 -5.81 28.68 10.20
CA THR A 141 -4.79 28.95 11.22
C THR A 141 -5.38 29.92 12.24
N GLU A 142 -4.74 30.05 13.41
CA GLU A 142 -5.18 31.00 14.45
C GLU A 142 -5.20 32.47 13.95
N ALA A 143 -4.45 32.79 12.88
CA ALA A 143 -4.40 34.10 12.25
C ALA A 143 -5.40 34.28 11.08
N GLY A 144 -6.19 33.26 10.75
CA GLY A 144 -7.18 33.29 9.65
C GLY A 144 -7.02 32.16 8.62
N THR A 145 -7.79 32.24 7.54
CA THR A 145 -7.78 31.26 6.44
C THR A 145 -6.73 31.64 5.40
N THR A 146 -5.78 30.75 5.15
CA THR A 146 -4.70 30.96 4.17
C THR A 146 -4.85 29.99 3.00
N ARG A 147 -4.61 30.49 1.78
CA ARG A 147 -4.66 29.68 0.56
C ARG A 147 -3.31 29.01 0.31
N THR A 148 -3.27 27.69 0.38
CA THR A 148 -2.01 26.91 0.31
C THR A 148 -1.74 26.32 -1.07
N ALA A 149 -2.79 25.98 -1.83
CA ALA A 149 -2.65 25.44 -3.17
C ALA A 149 -3.89 25.69 -4.04
N VAL A 150 -3.69 25.58 -5.35
CA VAL A 150 -4.74 25.65 -6.38
C VAL A 150 -4.65 24.39 -7.20
N VAL A 151 -5.80 23.79 -7.45
CA VAL A 151 -5.93 22.50 -8.14
C VAL A 151 -6.94 22.66 -9.24
N ASP A 152 -6.65 22.12 -10.42
CA ASP A 152 -7.63 22.11 -11.50
C ASP A 152 -8.77 21.13 -11.16
N ARG A 153 -9.97 21.41 -11.69
CA ARG A 153 -11.17 20.67 -11.33
C ARG A 153 -11.13 19.19 -11.72
N ASP A 154 -10.52 18.87 -12.87
CA ASP A 154 -10.31 17.50 -13.36
C ASP A 154 -9.50 16.63 -12.37
N VAL A 155 -8.48 17.21 -11.75
CA VAL A 155 -7.71 16.53 -10.70
C VAL A 155 -8.56 16.34 -9.45
N ALA A 156 -9.29 17.38 -9.00
CA ALA A 156 -10.15 17.28 -7.82
C ALA A 156 -11.24 16.20 -7.98
N GLU A 157 -11.87 16.15 -9.15
CA GLU A 157 -12.80 15.10 -9.58
C GLU A 157 -12.16 13.70 -9.46
N ALA A 158 -10.94 13.52 -9.97
CA ALA A 158 -10.23 12.26 -9.88
C ALA A 158 -9.87 11.83 -8.44
N LEU A 159 -9.48 12.79 -7.58
CA LEU A 159 -9.20 12.55 -6.15
C LEU A 159 -10.48 12.10 -5.42
N ALA A 160 -11.61 12.77 -5.70
CA ALA A 160 -12.90 12.41 -5.15
C ALA A 160 -13.34 11.03 -5.65
N LEU A 161 -13.26 10.74 -6.95
CA LEU A 161 -13.66 9.45 -7.53
C LEU A 161 -12.89 8.27 -6.91
N LYS A 162 -11.59 8.45 -6.65
CA LYS A 162 -10.71 7.48 -5.96
C LYS A 162 -11.00 7.34 -4.45
N ALA A 163 -11.86 8.19 -3.89
CA ALA A 163 -12.18 8.29 -2.46
C ALA A 163 -10.96 8.69 -1.61
N TRP A 164 -10.05 9.50 -2.16
CA TRP A 164 -8.93 10.07 -1.41
C TRP A 164 -9.33 11.31 -0.63
N ILE A 165 -10.36 12.00 -1.09
CA ILE A 165 -11.03 13.10 -0.41
C ILE A 165 -12.52 12.78 -0.26
N ALA A 166 -13.15 13.33 0.77
CA ALA A 166 -14.58 13.18 1.03
C ALA A 166 -15.18 14.50 1.49
N CYS A 167 -16.47 14.70 1.21
CA CYS A 167 -17.26 15.84 1.66
C CYS A 167 -18.37 15.35 2.60
N ASP A 168 -18.45 15.94 3.78
CA ASP A 168 -19.48 15.59 4.78
C ASP A 168 -20.75 16.44 4.62
N ALA A 169 -20.63 17.62 4.01
CA ALA A 169 -21.71 18.58 3.84
C ALA A 169 -21.63 19.22 2.44
N PRO A 170 -22.26 18.61 1.42
CA PRO A 170 -22.35 19.22 0.10
C PRO A 170 -23.19 20.49 0.17
N GLY A 171 -22.70 21.58 -0.41
CA GLY A 171 -23.39 22.88 -0.42
C GLY A 171 -22.93 23.72 -1.60
N ARG A 172 -23.25 25.01 -1.61
CA ARG A 172 -22.78 25.92 -2.68
C ARG A 172 -21.25 25.97 -2.77
N ILE A 173 -20.58 25.82 -1.63
CA ILE A 173 -19.14 25.58 -1.52
C ILE A 173 -18.98 24.26 -0.76
N SER A 174 -18.60 23.21 -1.48
CA SER A 174 -18.31 21.90 -0.88
C SER A 174 -16.90 21.90 -0.33
N ARG A 175 -16.76 21.53 0.95
CA ARG A 175 -15.48 21.40 1.64
C ARG A 175 -15.12 19.93 1.73
N TYR A 176 -13.91 19.59 1.30
CA TYR A 176 -13.41 18.23 1.28
C TYR A 176 -12.23 18.08 2.24
N HIS A 177 -12.25 16.99 3.00
CA HIS A 177 -11.18 16.58 3.89
C HIS A 177 -10.46 15.33 3.33
N ILE A 178 -9.23 15.06 3.79
CA ILE A 178 -8.49 13.87 3.38
C ILE A 178 -8.97 12.61 4.12
N THR A 179 -9.29 11.57 3.37
CA THR A 179 -9.73 10.28 3.94
C THR A 179 -8.54 9.43 4.40
N ALA A 180 -8.79 8.37 5.18
CA ALA A 180 -7.75 7.39 5.51
C ALA A 180 -7.14 6.75 4.25
N LYS A 181 -7.94 6.53 3.21
CA LYS A 181 -7.49 6.00 1.91
C LYS A 181 -6.61 7.02 1.16
N GLY A 182 -6.94 8.31 1.25
CA GLY A 182 -6.10 9.38 0.69
C GLY A 182 -4.74 9.46 1.39
N ARG A 183 -4.71 9.32 2.72
CA ARG A 183 -3.44 9.27 3.48
C ARG A 183 -2.59 8.07 3.11
N ALA A 184 -3.18 6.88 2.99
CA ALA A 184 -2.48 5.67 2.55
C ALA A 184 -1.91 5.84 1.13
N ALA A 185 -2.73 6.35 0.20
CA ALA A 185 -2.30 6.61 -1.18
C ALA A 185 -1.17 7.66 -1.27
N LEU A 186 -1.17 8.68 -0.40
CA LEU A 186 -0.05 9.61 -0.31
C LEU A 186 1.25 8.88 0.10
N GLY A 187 1.18 7.98 1.09
CA GLY A 187 2.33 7.17 1.51
C GLY A 187 2.87 6.31 0.38
N GLU A 188 2.00 5.65 -0.39
CA GLU A 188 2.38 4.87 -1.57
C GLU A 188 3.07 5.73 -2.63
N LEU A 189 2.50 6.91 -2.94
CA LEU A 189 3.08 7.83 -3.92
C LEU A 189 4.44 8.40 -3.49
N LEU A 190 4.65 8.58 -2.18
CA LEU A 190 5.94 8.99 -1.61
C LEU A 190 6.97 7.88 -1.73
N ALA A 191 6.59 6.65 -1.40
CA ALA A 191 7.46 5.49 -1.53
C ALA A 191 7.85 5.23 -3.00
N GLU A 192 6.90 5.36 -3.94
CA GLU A 192 7.18 5.27 -5.39
C GLU A 192 8.22 6.31 -5.83
N GLU A 193 8.14 7.55 -5.34
CA GLU A 193 9.08 8.62 -5.67
C GLU A 193 10.47 8.38 -5.08
N GLU A 194 10.53 7.94 -3.82
CA GLU A 194 11.80 7.61 -3.16
C GLU A 194 12.50 6.44 -3.84
N ASN A 195 11.75 5.42 -4.26
CA ASN A 195 12.27 4.30 -5.05
C ASN A 195 12.79 4.77 -6.42
N ALA A 196 12.06 5.66 -7.09
CA ALA A 196 12.49 6.23 -8.38
C ALA A 196 13.74 7.11 -8.24
N ALA A 197 13.84 7.92 -7.18
CA ALA A 197 14.97 8.80 -6.91
C ALA A 197 16.23 8.04 -6.47
N THR A 198 16.08 6.92 -5.78
CA THR A 198 17.18 6.05 -5.35
C THR A 198 17.71 5.17 -6.50
N GLY A 199 17.21 5.35 -7.73
CA GLY A 199 17.68 4.62 -8.91
C GLY A 199 17.20 3.16 -8.98
N LEU A 200 16.29 2.73 -8.10
CA LEU A 200 15.56 1.47 -8.23
C LEU A 200 14.42 1.64 -9.24
N ARG A 201 14.77 1.94 -10.49
CA ARG A 201 13.85 1.74 -11.60
C ARG A 201 13.70 0.23 -11.74
N GLU A 202 12.59 -0.33 -11.27
CA GLU A 202 12.31 -1.75 -11.47
C GLU A 202 12.46 -2.07 -12.96
N PRO A 203 13.37 -2.97 -13.36
CA PRO A 203 13.26 -3.52 -14.70
C PRO A 203 11.93 -4.26 -14.77
N ALA A 204 11.20 -4.06 -15.86
CA ALA A 204 10.08 -4.92 -16.21
C ALA A 204 10.62 -6.35 -16.29
N VAL A 205 10.39 -7.13 -15.24
CA VAL A 205 10.82 -8.52 -15.18
C VAL A 205 9.87 -9.29 -16.09
N MET A 206 10.39 -9.70 -17.25
CA MET A 206 9.77 -10.77 -18.03
C MET A 206 9.66 -11.98 -17.11
N LEU A 207 8.44 -12.46 -16.92
CA LEU A 207 8.10 -13.62 -16.12
C LEU A 207 8.75 -14.87 -16.75
N THR A 208 9.86 -15.31 -16.19
CA THR A 208 10.26 -16.72 -16.24
C THR A 208 9.90 -17.33 -14.89
N GLU A 209 9.00 -18.31 -14.91
CA GLU A 209 8.52 -19.01 -13.74
C GLU A 209 9.69 -19.63 -12.94
N GLY A 210 9.68 -19.43 -11.62
CA GLY A 210 10.50 -20.16 -10.65
C GLY A 210 11.61 -19.35 -9.98
N GLY A 211 11.40 -18.97 -8.72
CA GLY A 211 12.47 -18.47 -7.83
C GLY A 211 12.05 -17.32 -6.92
N ASP A 212 11.65 -17.67 -5.70
CA ASP A 212 11.16 -16.77 -4.64
C ASP A 212 12.29 -15.87 -4.11
N ALA A 213 12.37 -14.62 -4.61
CA ALA A 213 13.29 -13.59 -4.13
C ALA A 213 12.51 -12.47 -3.42
N ALA A 214 12.42 -12.58 -2.09
CA ALA A 214 11.83 -11.58 -1.22
C ALA A 214 12.69 -10.30 -1.18
N ARG A 215 12.14 -9.19 -1.68
CA ARG A 215 12.73 -7.84 -1.55
C ARG A 215 12.63 -7.34 -0.09
N PRO A 216 13.62 -6.62 0.45
CA PRO A 216 13.56 -6.07 1.80
C PRO A 216 12.63 -4.86 1.84
N GLN A 217 11.35 -5.11 2.13
CA GLN A 217 10.36 -4.09 2.40
C GLN A 217 10.57 -3.57 3.83
N ARG A 218 10.95 -2.29 4.00
CA ARG A 218 10.99 -1.67 5.32
C ARG A 218 9.56 -1.58 5.86
N LEU A 219 9.22 -2.56 6.69
CA LEU A 219 7.91 -2.71 7.31
C LEU A 219 7.80 -1.78 8.53
N ALA A 220 6.68 -1.08 8.68
CA ALA A 220 6.40 -0.26 9.85
C ALA A 220 6.47 -1.11 11.15
N PRO A 221 6.88 -0.54 12.29
CA PRO A 221 7.08 -1.29 13.54
C PRO A 221 5.85 -2.05 14.04
N SER A 222 4.64 -1.64 13.64
CA SER A 222 3.37 -2.24 14.08
C SER A 222 3.00 -3.56 13.41
N ASP A 223 3.69 -3.94 12.32
CA ASP A 223 3.32 -5.08 11.47
C ASP A 223 4.36 -6.20 11.46
N THR A 224 5.27 -6.27 12.44
CA THR A 224 6.19 -7.41 12.54
C THR A 224 5.42 -8.70 12.89
N PRO A 225 5.80 -9.88 12.36
CA PRO A 225 5.17 -11.15 12.72
C PRO A 225 5.21 -11.43 14.23
N LEU A 226 6.23 -10.93 14.93
CA LEU A 226 6.30 -10.95 16.40
C LEU A 226 5.22 -10.09 17.04
N ALA A 227 4.96 -8.88 16.55
CA ALA A 227 3.85 -8.04 17.02
C ALA A 227 2.48 -8.71 16.77
N ALA A 228 2.31 -9.39 15.64
CA ALA A 228 1.10 -10.17 15.36
C ALA A 228 0.95 -11.39 16.29
N LEU A 229 2.05 -12.06 16.64
CA LEU A 229 2.06 -13.19 17.58
C LEU A 229 1.88 -12.74 19.04
N ALA A 230 2.37 -11.55 19.41
CA ALA A 230 2.20 -10.96 20.74
C ALA A 230 0.73 -10.60 21.03
N ARG A 231 -0.04 -10.25 19.99
CA ARG A 231 -1.49 -10.00 20.11
C ARG A 231 -2.32 -11.27 20.30
N ARG A 232 -1.79 -12.45 19.97
CA ARG A 232 -2.52 -13.72 20.13
C ARG A 232 -2.49 -14.17 21.59
N ARG A 233 -3.68 -14.44 22.13
CA ARG A 233 -3.87 -15.03 23.46
C ARG A 233 -3.98 -16.54 23.33
N ASP A 234 -3.43 -17.26 24.29
CA ASP A 234 -3.63 -18.70 24.41
C ASP A 234 -5.04 -19.01 24.93
N LYS A 235 -5.39 -20.31 25.00
CA LYS A 235 -6.67 -20.80 25.53
C LYS A 235 -6.95 -20.28 26.96
N ASP A 236 -5.90 -20.01 27.73
CA ASP A 236 -5.95 -19.51 29.11
C ASP A 236 -5.93 -17.97 29.20
N GLY A 237 -6.07 -17.25 28.07
CA GLY A 237 -6.16 -15.78 28.02
C GLY A 237 -4.82 -15.04 28.18
N THR A 238 -3.73 -15.76 28.47
CA THR A 238 -2.39 -15.18 28.57
C THR A 238 -1.81 -14.84 27.18
N PRO A 239 -1.09 -13.71 27.02
CA PRO A 239 -0.38 -13.41 25.79
C PRO A 239 0.61 -14.53 25.47
N PHE A 240 0.61 -15.01 24.23
CA PHE A 240 1.48 -16.11 23.83
C PHE A 240 2.98 -15.75 23.93
N LEU A 241 3.32 -14.49 23.63
CA LEU A 241 4.65 -13.92 23.84
C LEU A 241 4.53 -12.75 24.82
N GLY A 242 5.29 -12.80 25.92
CA GLY A 242 5.42 -11.65 26.82
C GLY A 242 6.25 -10.52 26.18
N GLY A 243 6.05 -9.28 26.62
CA GLY A 243 6.72 -8.11 26.05
C GLY A 243 8.25 -8.20 26.04
N ASP A 244 8.85 -8.89 27.01
CA ASP A 244 10.30 -9.12 27.04
C ASP A 244 10.81 -10.02 25.92
N LEU A 245 10.01 -11.01 25.50
CA LEU A 245 10.38 -11.92 24.42
C LEU A 245 10.27 -11.22 23.06
N VAL A 246 9.27 -10.34 22.93
CA VAL A 246 9.11 -9.48 21.74
C VAL A 246 10.31 -8.54 21.62
N ARG A 247 10.65 -7.83 22.71
CA ARG A 247 11.82 -6.95 22.78
C ARG A 247 13.12 -7.67 22.42
N ALA A 248 13.32 -8.90 22.90
CA ALA A 248 14.50 -9.69 22.56
C ALA A 248 14.56 -10.05 21.06
N GLY A 249 13.41 -10.37 20.44
CA GLY A 249 13.34 -10.66 19.01
C GLY A 249 13.51 -9.42 18.12
N GLU A 250 12.95 -8.28 18.53
CA GLU A 250 13.12 -7.00 17.83
C GLU A 250 14.57 -6.50 17.89
N ARG A 251 15.19 -6.62 19.06
CA ARG A 251 16.61 -6.32 19.26
C ARG A 251 17.53 -7.14 18.35
N LEU A 252 17.25 -8.44 18.18
CA LEU A 252 17.99 -9.28 17.24
C LEU A 252 17.82 -8.81 15.79
N ARG A 253 16.62 -8.35 15.44
CA ARG A 253 16.34 -7.80 14.12
C ARG A 253 17.09 -6.48 13.88
N GLU A 254 17.17 -5.61 14.88
CA GLU A 254 17.97 -4.38 14.81
C GLU A 254 19.46 -4.71 14.58
N ASP A 255 20.01 -5.66 15.34
CA ASP A 255 21.40 -6.12 15.16
C ASP A 255 21.60 -6.70 13.74
N PHE A 256 20.63 -7.44 13.21
CA PHE A 256 20.65 -7.97 11.83
C PHE A 256 20.63 -6.88 10.77
N GLU A 257 19.75 -5.88 10.90
CA GLU A 257 19.63 -4.77 9.95
C GLU A 257 20.89 -3.91 9.94
N LEU A 258 21.47 -3.61 11.11
CA LEU A 258 22.74 -2.90 11.25
C LEU A 258 23.91 -3.70 10.66
N ALA A 259 23.94 -5.02 10.87
CA ALA A 259 24.96 -5.90 10.30
C ALA A 259 24.91 -5.96 8.76
N GLN A 260 23.73 -5.81 8.15
CA GLN A 260 23.59 -5.78 6.69
C GLN A 260 24.07 -4.49 6.03
N MET A 261 24.29 -3.41 6.78
CA MET A 261 24.84 -2.15 6.25
C MET A 261 26.35 -2.24 5.95
N ALA A 262 27.03 -3.33 6.35
CA ALA A 262 28.44 -3.54 6.06
C ALA A 262 28.68 -4.04 4.61
N PRO A 263 29.60 -3.43 3.84
CA PRO A 263 29.70 -3.57 2.37
C PRO A 263 30.20 -4.93 1.84
N ARG A 264 30.34 -5.99 2.66
CA ARG A 264 31.01 -7.23 2.24
C ARG A 264 30.20 -8.53 2.34
N MET A 265 29.00 -8.54 2.91
CA MET A 265 28.38 -9.84 3.23
C MET A 265 26.85 -9.84 3.28
N ALA A 266 26.19 -9.26 2.29
CA ALA A 266 24.88 -9.77 1.94
C ALA A 266 25.11 -11.19 1.37
N GLN A 267 24.40 -12.20 1.88
CA GLN A 267 23.73 -13.25 1.08
C GLN A 267 23.81 -14.71 1.57
N ASN A 268 24.48 -15.10 2.67
CA ASN A 268 24.35 -16.51 3.08
C ASN A 268 24.43 -16.81 4.59
N TRP A 269 23.48 -16.29 5.36
CA TRP A 269 23.31 -16.62 6.78
C TRP A 269 22.82 -18.05 7.02
N ASP A 270 21.96 -18.58 6.14
CA ASP A 270 21.45 -19.95 6.22
C ASP A 270 22.59 -20.98 6.05
N HIS A 271 23.55 -20.71 5.15
CA HIS A 271 24.75 -21.57 4.96
C HIS A 271 25.76 -21.44 6.11
N PHE A 272 25.79 -20.30 6.81
CA PHE A 272 26.65 -20.15 7.99
C PHE A 272 26.15 -20.99 9.17
N LEU A 273 24.83 -21.09 9.35
CA LEU A 273 24.20 -21.86 10.43
C LEU A 273 24.43 -23.39 10.32
N THR A 274 24.61 -23.91 9.10
CA THR A 274 24.89 -25.33 8.86
C THR A 274 26.35 -25.73 9.12
N HIS A 275 27.27 -24.77 9.30
CA HIS A 275 28.71 -25.01 9.50
C HIS A 275 29.26 -24.38 10.80
N VAL A 276 28.41 -24.09 11.78
CA VAL A 276 28.78 -23.37 13.02
C VAL A 276 29.85 -24.09 13.88
N ASP A 277 30.07 -25.39 13.69
CA ASP A 277 31.05 -26.17 14.46
C ASP A 277 32.51 -25.97 14.02
N GLU A 278 32.79 -25.28 12.91
CA GLU A 278 34.16 -25.05 12.43
C GLU A 278 34.72 -23.71 12.93
N GLY A 279 35.29 -23.78 14.14
CA GLY A 279 36.34 -22.94 14.72
C GLY A 279 36.63 -21.57 14.08
N GLY A 280 36.02 -20.53 14.65
CA GLY A 280 36.45 -19.14 14.43
C GLY A 280 36.09 -18.26 15.62
N ALA A 281 37.08 -18.01 16.49
CA ALA A 281 37.00 -16.98 17.53
C ALA A 281 36.85 -15.61 16.84
N MET A 282 35.82 -14.85 17.20
CA MET A 282 35.62 -13.51 16.67
C MET A 282 36.27 -12.47 17.60
N PRO A 283 36.72 -11.33 17.06
CA PRO A 283 37.31 -10.26 17.85
C PRO A 283 36.24 -9.69 18.78
N ASP A 284 36.63 -9.49 20.03
CA ASP A 284 35.87 -8.70 20.99
C ASP A 284 35.90 -7.25 20.47
N ALA A 285 34.83 -6.81 19.82
CA ALA A 285 34.73 -5.47 19.26
C ALA A 285 33.88 -4.59 20.20
N PRO A 286 34.48 -3.90 21.19
CA PRO A 286 33.78 -2.88 21.93
C PRO A 286 33.58 -1.66 21.02
N GLY A 287 32.33 -1.38 20.64
CA GLY A 287 32.05 -0.20 19.83
C GLY A 287 30.63 -0.09 19.31
N TYR A 288 30.34 1.09 18.76
CA TYR A 288 29.13 1.41 18.01
C TYR A 288 29.41 1.21 16.51
N GLY A 289 28.55 0.48 15.80
CA GLY A 289 28.66 0.29 14.36
C GLY A 289 28.23 -1.10 13.85
N ALA A 290 28.24 -1.26 12.52
CA ALA A 290 27.78 -2.47 11.83
C ALA A 290 28.57 -3.74 12.23
N GLU A 291 29.86 -3.63 12.54
CA GLU A 291 30.69 -4.77 12.97
C GLU A 291 30.35 -5.26 14.38
N ALA A 292 30.05 -4.33 15.31
CA ALA A 292 29.64 -4.69 16.66
C ALA A 292 28.23 -5.31 16.69
N ALA A 293 27.30 -4.76 15.89
CA ALA A 293 25.98 -5.36 15.68
C ALA A 293 26.10 -6.78 15.09
N ARG A 294 27.02 -6.98 14.12
CA ARG A 294 27.32 -8.28 13.56
C ARG A 294 27.86 -9.27 14.61
N ALA A 295 28.73 -8.82 15.51
CA ALA A 295 29.23 -9.67 16.60
C ALA A 295 28.13 -10.11 17.56
N ARG A 296 27.22 -9.20 17.94
CA ARG A 296 26.06 -9.54 18.78
C ARG A 296 25.12 -10.51 18.08
N PHE A 297 24.83 -10.28 16.79
CA PHE A 297 23.99 -11.14 15.98
C PHE A 297 24.56 -12.57 15.85
N ILE A 298 25.85 -12.70 15.54
CA ILE A 298 26.52 -14.00 15.43
C ILE A 298 26.58 -14.70 16.80
N GLY A 299 26.86 -13.96 17.88
CA GLY A 299 26.82 -14.48 19.25
C GLY A 299 25.46 -15.05 19.63
N ALA A 300 24.39 -14.35 19.27
CA ALA A 300 23.02 -14.80 19.52
C ALA A 300 22.67 -16.08 18.76
N LEU A 301 23.04 -16.17 17.48
CA LEU A 301 22.80 -17.37 16.67
C LEU A 301 23.59 -18.59 17.19
N ARG A 302 24.85 -18.40 17.61
CA ARG A 302 25.67 -19.45 18.23
C ARG A 302 25.09 -19.94 19.55
N GLU A 303 24.64 -19.03 20.41
CA GLU A 303 23.99 -19.41 21.67
C GLU A 303 22.69 -20.18 21.42
N LEU A 304 21.93 -19.85 20.37
CA LEU A 304 20.70 -20.58 20.01
C LEU A 304 20.99 -21.98 19.46
N GLY A 305 22.05 -22.12 18.67
CA GLY A 305 22.41 -23.35 17.98
C GLY A 305 21.53 -23.66 16.76
N PRO A 306 21.88 -24.70 15.99
CA PRO A 306 21.12 -25.09 14.79
C PRO A 306 19.68 -25.49 15.14
N GLY A 307 18.74 -25.20 14.24
CA GLY A 307 17.30 -25.38 14.42
C GLY A 307 16.63 -24.20 15.13
N LEU A 308 17.09 -23.82 16.33
CA LEU A 308 16.54 -22.68 17.09
C LEU A 308 17.00 -21.33 16.50
N GLY A 309 18.26 -21.24 16.08
CA GLY A 309 18.78 -20.08 15.35
C GLY A 309 18.04 -19.88 14.03
N ASP A 310 17.78 -20.95 13.29
CA ASP A 310 17.10 -20.91 11.99
C ASP A 310 15.66 -20.41 12.09
N VAL A 311 14.86 -20.89 13.06
CA VAL A 311 13.48 -20.42 13.22
C VAL A 311 13.42 -18.95 13.65
N VAL A 312 14.36 -18.52 14.50
CA VAL A 312 14.46 -17.12 14.94
C VAL A 312 14.87 -16.24 13.78
N LEU A 313 15.85 -16.64 12.97
CA LEU A 313 16.26 -15.93 11.75
C LEU A 313 15.08 -15.76 10.79
N ARG A 314 14.35 -16.84 10.52
CA ARG A 314 13.19 -16.82 9.61
C ARG A 314 12.04 -15.96 10.12
N CYS A 315 11.69 -16.07 11.41
CA CYS A 315 10.53 -15.38 11.96
C CYS A 315 10.83 -13.93 12.36
N CYS A 316 12.01 -13.65 12.90
CA CYS A 316 12.38 -12.33 13.43
C CYS A 316 13.07 -11.46 12.38
N CYS A 317 13.95 -12.03 11.55
CA CYS A 317 14.73 -11.26 10.57
C CYS A 317 14.09 -11.26 9.18
N TYR A 318 13.69 -12.44 8.66
CA TYR A 318 13.04 -12.56 7.34
C TYR A 318 11.53 -12.34 7.38
N LEU A 319 10.96 -12.12 8.56
CA LEU A 319 9.53 -11.86 8.78
C LEU A 319 8.60 -12.93 8.16
N GLN A 320 9.07 -14.17 8.08
CA GLN A 320 8.27 -15.27 7.54
C GLN A 320 7.20 -15.70 8.55
N GLY A 321 6.01 -16.04 8.03
CA GLY A 321 4.95 -16.64 8.83
C GLY A 321 5.35 -18.00 9.38
N LEU A 322 4.83 -18.34 10.56
CA LEU A 322 5.21 -19.56 11.28
C LEU A 322 4.97 -20.85 10.48
N GLU A 323 3.88 -20.90 9.71
CA GLU A 323 3.54 -22.04 8.83
C GLU A 323 4.57 -22.21 7.69
N THR A 324 5.13 -21.11 7.21
CA THR A 324 6.18 -21.14 6.17
C THR A 324 7.51 -21.60 6.76
N ALA A 325 7.82 -21.15 7.99
CA ALA A 325 8.99 -21.62 8.71
C ALA A 325 8.90 -23.13 9.01
N GLU A 326 7.75 -23.63 9.48
CA GLU A 326 7.51 -25.07 9.73
C GLU A 326 7.78 -25.91 8.48
N ARG A 327 7.23 -25.50 7.33
CA ARG A 327 7.42 -26.21 6.06
C ARG A 327 8.88 -26.25 5.60
N LYS A 328 9.59 -25.11 5.70
CA LYS A 328 11.01 -25.02 5.32
C LYS A 328 11.92 -25.85 6.23
N MET A 329 11.57 -25.96 7.51
CA MET A 329 12.34 -26.72 8.49
C MET A 329 11.96 -28.21 8.55
N GLY A 330 10.98 -28.66 7.75
CA GLY A 330 10.49 -30.04 7.77
C GLY A 330 9.81 -30.42 9.09
N TRP A 331 9.29 -29.45 9.84
CA TRP A 331 8.61 -29.69 11.11
C TRP A 331 7.15 -30.08 10.90
N SER A 332 6.60 -30.85 11.85
CA SER A 332 5.17 -31.14 11.88
C SER A 332 4.36 -29.85 12.09
N ALA A 333 3.18 -29.80 11.47
CA ALA A 333 2.30 -28.65 11.56
C ALA A 333 1.98 -28.30 13.02
N ARG A 334 1.94 -26.99 13.34
CA ARG A 334 1.64 -26.42 14.67
C ARG A 334 2.78 -26.54 15.70
N SER A 335 3.94 -27.08 15.33
CA SER A 335 5.10 -27.19 16.23
C SER A 335 5.90 -25.90 16.36
N GLY A 336 5.86 -25.03 15.34
CA GLY A 336 6.65 -23.81 15.27
C GLY A 336 6.36 -22.85 16.42
N LYS A 337 5.12 -22.82 16.93
CA LYS A 337 4.70 -21.93 18.02
C LYS A 337 5.56 -22.20 19.25
N ILE A 338 5.64 -23.46 19.68
CA ILE A 338 6.39 -23.83 20.87
C ILE A 338 7.89 -23.65 20.65
N VAL A 339 8.41 -24.06 19.50
CA VAL A 339 9.84 -23.98 19.19
C VAL A 339 10.32 -22.53 19.14
N LEU A 340 9.58 -21.62 18.49
CA LEU A 340 9.89 -20.20 18.47
C LEU A 340 9.88 -19.60 19.88
N ARG A 341 8.93 -19.99 20.73
CA ARG A 341 8.88 -19.53 22.12
C ARG A 341 10.10 -19.99 22.92
N ILE A 342 10.54 -21.23 22.75
CA ILE A 342 11.77 -21.74 23.40
C ILE A 342 12.99 -20.97 22.92
N ALA A 343 13.09 -20.72 21.61
CA ALA A 343 14.18 -19.96 21.02
C ALA A 343 14.23 -18.53 21.57
N LEU A 344 13.09 -17.83 21.65
CA LEU A 344 13.02 -16.48 22.21
C LEU A 344 13.38 -16.42 23.70
N HIS A 345 13.05 -17.44 24.50
CA HIS A 345 13.49 -17.51 25.91
C HIS A 345 15.00 -17.63 26.02
N ARG A 346 15.62 -18.44 25.15
CA ARG A 346 17.08 -18.61 25.12
C ARG A 346 17.76 -17.33 24.63
N LEU A 347 17.17 -16.66 23.63
CA LEU A 347 17.61 -15.36 23.14
C LEU A 347 17.54 -14.27 24.21
N LYS A 348 16.44 -14.22 24.98
CA LYS A 348 16.32 -13.29 26.12
C LYS A 348 17.45 -13.50 27.12
N ARG A 349 17.71 -14.75 27.53
CA ARG A 349 18.81 -15.08 28.45
C ARG A 349 20.18 -14.68 27.88
N HIS A 350 20.38 -14.81 26.58
CA HIS A 350 21.61 -14.36 25.91
C HIS A 350 21.83 -12.86 26.06
N TYR A 351 20.81 -12.06 25.76
CA TYR A 351 20.89 -10.60 25.88
C TYR A 351 20.98 -10.13 27.34
N GLU A 352 20.35 -10.84 28.28
CA GLU A 352 20.53 -10.56 29.72
C GLU A 352 21.97 -10.83 30.19
N LYS A 353 22.60 -11.92 29.73
CA LYS A 353 24.02 -12.23 30.03
C LYS A 353 24.98 -11.20 29.44
N LEU A 354 24.65 -10.63 28.27
CA LEU A 354 25.44 -9.57 27.64
C LEU A 354 25.39 -8.24 28.43
N GLY A 355 24.37 -8.05 29.30
CA GLY A 355 24.28 -6.95 30.26
C GLY A 355 24.36 -5.54 29.64
N ALA A 356 24.79 -4.54 30.43
CA ALA A 356 24.90 -3.12 30.05
C ALA A 356 25.78 -2.80 28.82
N ARG A 357 26.49 -3.79 28.24
CA ARG A 357 27.14 -3.67 26.91
C ARG A 357 26.13 -3.68 25.76
N ALA A 358 24.90 -4.08 26.06
CA ALA A 358 23.79 -4.21 25.13
C ALA A 358 22.89 -2.94 25.16
N ASP A 359 22.82 -2.19 26.26
CA ASP A 359 21.89 -1.05 26.41
C ASP A 359 22.36 0.29 25.81
N MET A 360 23.42 0.31 25.00
CA MET A 360 23.92 1.55 24.36
C MET A 360 23.33 1.84 22.98
N ILE A 361 22.01 1.71 22.84
CA ILE A 361 21.23 2.49 21.85
C ILE A 361 20.01 3.03 22.61
N GLY A 362 20.28 4.06 23.39
CA GLY A 362 19.33 4.83 24.20
C GLY A 362 20.04 6.05 24.75
#